data_AF-A0A183P9U8-F1
#
_entry.id   AF-A0A183P9U8-F1
#
_cell.length_a   1.000
_cell.length_b   1.000
_cell.length_c   1.000
_cell.angle_alpha   90.00
_cell.angle_beta   90.00
_cell.angle_gamma   90.00
#
_symmetry.space_group_name_H-M   'P 1'
#
loop_
_entity.id
_entity.type
_entity.pdbx_description
1 polymer ?
#
loop_
_entity_poly.entity_id
_entity_poly.type
_entity_poly.pdbx_seq_one_letter_code
_entity_poly.pdbx_strand_id
1 'polypeptide(L)'
;MITLFALGLAVGVALSVGILAIFQLKAVSRNQTGIESWIVAKMTICHTDVHNISLRIELLLAVLFIRRPDNFTLSQEVFWIFLWSGKVLGDGYYWPVVKGCTQYDLTLEQIYQKRLKQKIQRTFKITQNYDGSRCMCFRYGCLTAIRSPCFEEPRISVRVGDALMVTRGTK
;
A
#
# COMPACT_ATOMS: atom_id res chain seq x y z
N MET A 1 -13.99 22.81 33.61
CA MET A 1 -14.08 22.78 32.13
C MET A 1 -12.85 22.14 31.48
N ILE A 2 -11.62 22.52 31.85
CA ILE A 2 -10.39 21.96 31.27
C ILE A 2 -10.27 20.43 31.49
N THR A 3 -10.71 19.91 32.64
CA THR A 3 -10.68 18.48 32.96
C THR A 3 -11.58 17.62 32.07
N LEU A 4 -12.79 18.11 31.75
CA LEU A 4 -13.72 17.43 30.84
C LEU A 4 -13.17 17.40 29.40
N PHE A 5 -12.53 18.50 28.98
CA PHE A 5 -11.86 18.57 27.68
C PHE A 5 -10.65 17.63 27.58
N ALA A 6 -9.80 17.62 28.61
CA ALA A 6 -8.65 16.71 28.69
C ALA A 6 -9.08 15.23 28.70
N LEU A 7 -10.16 14.90 29.42
CA LEU A 7 -10.72 13.55 29.42
C LEU A 7 -11.24 13.16 28.04
N GLY A 8 -11.94 14.05 27.34
CA GLY A 8 -12.40 13.84 25.96
C GLY A 8 -11.26 13.56 24.99
N LEU A 9 -10.17 14.34 25.05
CA LEU A 9 -8.97 14.11 24.24
C LEU A 9 -8.28 12.79 24.59
N ALA A 10 -8.12 12.48 25.88
CA ALA A 10 -7.49 11.25 26.32
C ALA A 10 -8.25 10.01 25.83
N VAL A 11 -9.58 10.02 25.92
CA VAL A 11 -10.43 8.94 25.39
C VAL A 11 -10.29 8.83 23.87
N GLY A 12 -10.30 9.96 23.15
CA GLY A 12 -10.12 9.97 21.69
C GLY A 12 -8.77 9.40 21.24
N VAL A 13 -7.69 9.75 21.94
CA VAL A 13 -6.34 9.21 21.68
C VAL A 13 -6.28 7.72 22.02
N ALA A 14 -6.81 7.31 23.17
CA ALA A 14 -6.81 5.91 23.59
C ALA A 14 -7.55 5.01 22.60
N LEU A 15 -8.71 5.45 22.10
CA LEU A 15 -9.46 4.73 21.07
C LEU A 15 -8.69 4.64 19.75
N SER A 16 -8.08 5.74 19.33
CA SER A 16 -7.32 5.81 18.07
C SER A 16 -6.08 4.91 18.10
N VAL A 17 -5.28 4.99 19.18
CA VAL A 17 -4.11 4.12 19.39
C VAL A 17 -4.51 2.67 19.56
N GLY A 18 -5.62 2.38 20.26
CA GLY A 18 -6.15 1.03 20.42
C GLY A 18 -6.51 0.38 19.08
N ILE A 19 -7.20 1.11 18.19
CA ILE A 19 -7.54 0.62 16.85
C ILE A 19 -6.27 0.35 16.03
N LEU A 20 -5.27 1.25 16.08
CA LEU A 20 -3.98 1.06 15.42
C LEU A 20 -3.25 -0.19 15.93
N ALA A 21 -3.24 -0.41 17.25
CA ALA A 21 -2.64 -1.58 17.86
C ALA A 21 -3.30 -2.89 17.37
N ILE A 22 -4.63 -2.93 17.27
CA ILE A 22 -5.35 -4.10 16.74
C ILE A 22 -4.94 -4.38 15.28
N PHE A 23 -4.81 -3.35 14.44
CA PHE A 23 -4.37 -3.54 13.07
C PHE A 23 -2.93 -4.05 12.98
N GLN A 24 -2.02 -3.52 13.80
CA GLN A 24 -0.63 -3.96 13.84
C GLN A 24 -0.50 -5.41 14.34
N LEU A 25 -1.23 -5.78 15.41
CA LEU A 25 -1.25 -7.15 15.93
C LEU A 25 -1.81 -8.14 14.89
N LYS A 26 -2.85 -7.75 14.16
CA LYS A 26 -3.41 -8.57 13.08
C LYS A 26 -2.45 -8.72 11.90
N ALA A 27 -1.68 -7.69 11.56
CA ALA A 27 -0.64 -7.75 10.54
C ALA A 27 0.49 -8.70 10.97
N VAL A 28 0.94 -8.60 12.23
CA VAL A 28 1.94 -9.50 12.82
C VAL A 28 1.46 -10.96 12.83
N SER A 29 0.21 -11.19 13.24
CA SER A 29 -0.40 -12.54 13.24
C SER A 29 -0.52 -13.16 11.85
N ARG A 30 -0.49 -12.35 10.79
CA ARG A 30 -0.48 -12.83 9.41
C ARG A 30 0.93 -12.95 8.83
N ASN A 31 1.95 -12.51 9.58
CA ASN A 31 3.33 -12.38 9.16
C ASN A 31 3.41 -11.69 7.78
N GLN A 32 2.65 -10.60 7.62
CA GLN A 32 2.57 -9.84 6.37
C GLN A 32 2.61 -8.34 6.65
N THR A 33 3.38 -7.63 5.84
CA THR A 33 3.42 -6.17 5.86
C THR A 33 2.26 -5.57 5.06
N GLY A 34 1.93 -4.31 5.35
CA GLY A 34 0.93 -3.56 4.56
C GLY A 34 1.29 -3.47 3.07
N ILE A 35 2.59 -3.40 2.75
CA ILE A 35 3.07 -3.34 1.36
C ILE A 35 2.84 -4.67 0.65
N GLU A 36 3.18 -5.79 1.30
CA GLU A 36 2.98 -7.14 0.75
C GLU A 36 1.49 -7.40 0.49
N SER A 37 0.63 -7.11 1.47
CA SER A 37 -0.83 -7.27 1.30
C SER A 37 -1.38 -6.41 0.15
N TRP A 38 -0.87 -5.20 -0.05
CA TRP A 38 -1.24 -4.35 -1.18
C TRP A 38 -0.75 -4.89 -2.53
N ILE A 39 0.46 -5.47 -2.59
CA ILE A 39 0.99 -6.13 -3.81
C ILE A 39 0.10 -7.31 -4.19
N VAL A 40 -0.26 -8.16 -3.22
CA VAL A 40 -1.16 -9.32 -3.41
C VAL A 40 -2.53 -8.87 -3.89
N ALA A 41 -3.14 -7.88 -3.22
CA ALA A 41 -4.46 -7.37 -3.60
C ALA A 41 -4.48 -6.84 -5.05
N LYS A 42 -3.46 -6.07 -5.46
CA LYS A 42 -3.31 -5.61 -6.85
C LYS A 42 -3.16 -6.76 -7.83
N MET A 43 -2.39 -7.78 -7.45
CA MET A 43 -2.18 -8.96 -8.27
C MET A 43 -3.50 -9.71 -8.48
N THR A 44 -4.30 -9.90 -7.43
CA THR A 44 -5.65 -10.48 -7.54
C THR A 44 -6.53 -9.71 -8.53
N ILE A 45 -6.53 -8.37 -8.46
CA ILE A 45 -7.31 -7.51 -9.36
C ILE A 45 -6.76 -7.56 -10.80
N CYS A 46 -5.45 -7.45 -10.98
CA CYS A 46 -4.79 -7.40 -12.29
C CYS A 46 -4.94 -8.71 -13.08
N HIS A 47 -4.99 -9.85 -12.40
CA HIS A 47 -5.16 -11.17 -13.02
C HIS A 47 -6.62 -11.63 -13.07
N THR A 48 -7.59 -10.77 -12.73
CA THR A 48 -9.04 -11.09 -12.77
C THR A 48 -9.54 -11.39 -14.18
N ASP A 49 -8.92 -10.80 -15.21
CA ASP A 49 -9.32 -10.98 -16.61
C ASP A 49 -8.92 -12.36 -17.17
N VAL A 50 -8.14 -13.15 -16.42
CA VAL A 50 -7.80 -14.53 -16.78
C VAL A 50 -8.84 -15.46 -16.14
N HIS A 51 -9.70 -16.07 -16.97
CA HIS A 51 -10.85 -16.93 -16.63
C HIS A 51 -10.53 -18.22 -15.81
N ASN A 52 -9.36 -18.32 -15.18
CA ASN A 52 -8.96 -19.46 -14.36
C ASN A 52 -8.88 -19.09 -12.89
N ILE A 53 -10.01 -19.30 -12.19
CA ILE A 53 -10.12 -19.21 -10.72
C ILE A 53 -9.06 -20.08 -10.01
N SER A 54 -8.67 -21.21 -10.61
CA SER A 54 -7.64 -22.10 -10.07
C SER A 54 -6.27 -21.44 -9.96
N LEU A 55 -5.89 -20.60 -10.93
CA LEU A 55 -4.61 -19.90 -10.95
C LEU A 55 -4.58 -18.72 -9.96
N ARG A 56 -5.76 -18.13 -9.67
CA ARG A 56 -5.92 -17.11 -8.62
C ARG A 56 -5.71 -17.69 -7.22
N ILE A 57 -6.24 -18.89 -6.97
CA ILE A 57 -6.05 -19.58 -5.70
C ILE A 57 -4.60 -20.03 -5.56
N GLU A 58 -4.00 -20.60 -6.60
CA GLU A 58 -2.58 -20.99 -6.63
C GLU A 58 -1.63 -19.81 -6.37
N LEU A 59 -1.85 -18.64 -7.00
CA LEU A 59 -1.00 -17.46 -6.76
C LEU A 59 -1.26 -16.77 -5.43
N LEU A 60 -2.51 -16.71 -4.99
CA LEU A 60 -2.87 -16.15 -3.69
C LEU A 60 -2.31 -17.03 -2.57
N LEU A 61 -2.40 -18.36 -2.73
CA LEU A 61 -1.73 -19.33 -1.88
C LEU A 61 -0.22 -19.16 -1.98
N ALA A 62 0.41 -19.15 -3.16
CA ALA A 62 1.85 -19.03 -3.31
C ALA A 62 2.41 -17.79 -2.59
N VAL A 63 1.77 -16.62 -2.73
CA VAL A 63 2.27 -15.40 -2.08
C VAL A 63 1.93 -15.33 -0.57
N LEU A 64 0.79 -15.89 -0.13
CA LEU A 64 0.54 -16.10 1.30
C LEU A 64 1.52 -17.12 1.91
N PHE A 65 1.91 -18.12 1.12
CA PHE A 65 2.83 -19.18 1.49
C PHE A 65 4.27 -18.71 1.49
N ILE A 66 4.69 -17.75 0.65
CA ILE A 66 6.07 -17.22 0.65
C ILE A 66 6.58 -16.95 2.08
N ARG A 67 5.71 -16.57 3.03
CA ARG A 67 6.12 -16.30 4.41
C ARG A 67 5.58 -17.26 5.48
N ARG A 68 4.62 -18.12 5.16
CA ARG A 68 4.06 -19.10 6.11
C ARG A 68 4.37 -20.53 5.66
N PRO A 69 5.50 -21.13 6.08
CA PRO A 69 5.72 -22.55 5.85
C PRO A 69 4.66 -23.38 6.58
N ASP A 70 4.20 -24.47 5.95
CA ASP A 70 3.12 -25.37 6.41
C ASP A 70 3.27 -25.91 7.85
N ASN A 71 4.44 -25.75 8.45
CA ASN A 71 4.79 -26.31 9.77
C ASN A 71 4.96 -25.26 10.88
N PHE A 72 4.74 -23.97 10.64
CA PHE A 72 4.91 -22.93 11.67
C PHE A 72 3.58 -22.62 12.39
N THR A 73 3.55 -22.91 13.69
CA THR A 73 2.39 -22.61 14.55
C THR A 73 2.41 -21.14 14.97
N LEU A 74 1.23 -20.52 15.00
CA LEU A 74 0.98 -19.11 15.33
C LEU A 74 1.65 -18.64 16.65
N SER A 75 1.94 -19.58 17.56
CA SER A 75 2.61 -19.35 18.84
C SER A 75 4.10 -19.03 18.72
N GLN A 76 4.81 -19.57 17.71
CA GLN A 76 6.24 -19.26 17.50
C GLN A 76 6.43 -17.87 16.89
N GLU A 77 5.50 -17.43 16.02
CA GLU A 77 5.54 -16.12 15.36
C GLU A 77 5.40 -14.93 16.31
N VAL A 78 4.47 -15.05 17.27
CA VAL A 78 4.29 -14.03 18.30
C VAL A 78 5.49 -13.99 19.24
N PHE A 79 6.13 -15.13 19.52
CA PHE A 79 7.34 -15.19 20.32
C PHE A 79 8.54 -14.50 19.66
N TRP A 80 8.68 -14.55 18.32
CA TRP A 80 9.81 -13.90 17.61
C TRP A 80 9.82 -12.37 17.71
N ILE A 81 8.65 -11.74 17.88
CA ILE A 81 8.51 -10.28 17.94
C ILE A 81 8.33 -9.81 19.38
N PHE A 82 7.70 -10.64 20.23
CA PHE A 82 7.41 -10.34 21.63
C PHE A 82 8.48 -10.87 22.59
N LEU A 83 9.75 -10.93 22.16
CA LEU A 83 10.84 -11.08 23.13
C LEU A 83 10.89 -9.80 23.98
N TRP A 84 10.70 -9.94 25.30
CA TRP A 84 10.94 -8.89 26.29
C TRP A 84 12.37 -8.29 26.22
N SER A 85 13.27 -8.98 25.51
CA SER A 85 14.65 -8.58 25.19
C SER A 85 14.74 -7.42 24.17
N GLY A 86 13.67 -7.12 23.42
CA GLY A 86 13.66 -6.08 22.38
C GLY A 86 14.52 -6.41 21.15
N LYS A 87 15.03 -7.65 21.05
CA LYS A 87 15.83 -8.13 19.91
C LYS A 87 14.92 -8.82 18.91
N VAL A 88 14.86 -8.26 17.71
CA VAL A 88 14.27 -8.93 16.54
C VAL A 88 15.16 -10.08 16.10
N LEU A 89 14.55 -11.20 15.72
CA LEU A 89 15.29 -12.34 15.18
C LEU A 89 15.43 -12.24 13.67
N GLY A 90 16.64 -12.51 13.17
CA GLY A 90 17.00 -12.41 11.75
C GLY A 90 17.88 -11.20 11.44
N ASP A 91 18.34 -11.13 10.22
CA ASP A 91 19.20 -10.04 9.71
C ASP A 91 18.40 -8.92 9.01
N GLY A 92 17.10 -9.13 8.80
CA GLY A 92 16.21 -8.22 8.09
C GLY A 92 16.34 -8.25 6.56
N TYR A 93 17.30 -9.01 6.03
CA TYR A 93 17.54 -9.16 4.59
C TYR A 93 16.96 -10.46 4.06
N TYR A 94 17.20 -11.55 4.78
CA TYR A 94 16.76 -12.89 4.43
C TYR A 94 15.61 -13.32 5.35
N TRP A 95 14.57 -13.87 4.72
CA TRP A 95 13.39 -14.34 5.42
C TRP A 95 13.20 -15.82 5.08
N PRO A 96 12.63 -16.63 5.99
CA PRO A 96 12.30 -18.00 5.65
C PRO A 96 11.23 -18.00 4.56
N VAL A 97 11.53 -18.64 3.43
CA VAL A 97 10.64 -18.74 2.26
C VAL A 97 10.10 -20.16 2.12
N VAL A 98 8.86 -20.32 1.64
CA VAL A 98 8.30 -21.65 1.31
C VAL A 98 9.07 -22.34 0.20
N LYS A 99 9.15 -23.68 0.28
CA LYS A 99 9.84 -24.53 -0.70
C LYS A 99 9.32 -24.24 -2.10
N GLY A 100 10.23 -23.88 -3.02
CA GLY A 100 9.91 -23.57 -4.41
C GLY A 100 9.76 -22.08 -4.72
N CYS A 101 9.72 -21.21 -3.69
CA CYS A 101 9.74 -19.76 -3.87
C CYS A 101 11.15 -19.19 -3.63
N THR A 102 11.47 -18.09 -4.31
CA THR A 102 12.72 -17.36 -4.13
C THR A 102 12.53 -16.14 -3.22
N GLN A 103 13.64 -15.62 -2.68
CA GLN A 103 13.64 -14.40 -1.86
C GLN A 103 13.10 -13.17 -2.61
N TYR A 104 13.06 -13.19 -3.95
CA TYR A 104 12.79 -12.02 -4.78
C TYR A 104 11.49 -12.11 -5.60
N ASP A 105 10.67 -13.15 -5.43
CA ASP A 105 9.46 -13.34 -6.24
C ASP A 105 8.50 -12.15 -6.13
N LEU A 106 8.28 -11.62 -4.92
CA LEU A 106 7.49 -10.39 -4.70
C LEU A 106 8.07 -9.16 -5.43
N THR A 107 9.39 -9.08 -5.52
CA THR A 107 10.07 -7.98 -6.22
C THR A 107 9.88 -8.10 -7.72
N LEU A 108 10.00 -9.32 -8.26
CA LEU A 108 9.73 -9.61 -9.67
C LEU A 108 8.28 -9.27 -10.05
N GLU A 109 7.31 -9.63 -9.21
CA GLU A 109 5.91 -9.26 -9.38
C GLU A 109 5.70 -7.74 -9.37
N GLN A 110 6.34 -7.03 -8.46
CA GLN A 110 6.25 -5.57 -8.42
C GLN A 110 6.85 -4.92 -9.68
N ILE A 111 7.94 -5.46 -10.23
CA ILE A 111 8.53 -5.01 -11.50
C ILE A 111 7.54 -5.25 -12.66
N TYR A 112 6.92 -6.43 -12.70
CA TYR A 112 5.89 -6.74 -13.70
C TYR A 112 4.71 -5.76 -13.63
N GLN A 113 4.17 -5.50 -12.43
CA GLN A 113 3.09 -4.53 -12.22
C GLN A 113 3.48 -3.11 -12.69
N LYS A 114 4.73 -2.69 -12.46
CA LYS A 114 5.23 -1.39 -12.93
C LYS A 114 5.32 -1.33 -14.45
N ARG A 115 5.81 -2.39 -15.10
CA ARG A 115 5.86 -2.50 -16.57
C ARG A 115 4.46 -2.44 -17.19
N LEU A 116 3.47 -3.10 -16.58
CA LEU A 116 2.09 -3.05 -17.06
C LEU A 116 1.52 -1.61 -16.97
N LYS A 117 1.76 -0.91 -15.86
CA LYS A 117 1.36 0.50 -15.71
C LYS A 117 2.02 1.40 -16.77
N GLN A 118 3.28 1.15 -17.10
CA GLN A 118 3.99 1.86 -18.18
C GLN A 118 3.39 1.58 -19.56
N LYS A 119 2.77 0.43 -19.80
CA LYS A 119 2.10 0.15 -21.09
C LYS A 119 0.77 0.90 -21.22
N ILE A 120 0.08 1.16 -20.12
CA ILE A 120 -1.26 1.77 -20.09
C ILE A 120 -1.19 3.31 -20.08
N GLN A 121 -0.02 3.88 -19.77
CA GLN A 121 0.18 5.33 -19.71
C GLN A 121 -0.19 6.02 -21.04
N ARG A 122 -0.77 7.22 -20.92
CA ARG A 122 -1.18 8.04 -22.06
C ARG A 122 -0.48 9.39 -22.01
N THR A 123 -0.08 9.89 -23.18
CA THR A 123 0.53 11.21 -23.28
C THR A 123 -0.57 12.27 -23.35
N PHE A 124 -0.56 13.21 -22.42
CA PHE A 124 -1.43 14.38 -22.38
C PHE A 124 -0.65 15.62 -22.76
N LYS A 125 -1.27 16.49 -23.53
CA LYS A 125 -0.74 17.82 -23.85
C LYS A 125 -1.39 18.85 -22.93
N ILE A 126 -0.57 19.69 -22.33
CA ILE A 126 -1.04 20.71 -21.41
C ILE A 126 -1.65 21.89 -22.18
N THR A 127 -2.92 22.18 -21.89
CA THR A 127 -3.67 23.31 -22.47
C THR A 127 -3.59 24.57 -21.62
N GLN A 128 -3.38 24.43 -20.32
CA GLN A 128 -3.30 25.54 -19.37
C GLN A 128 -2.12 25.38 -18.42
N ASN A 129 -1.41 26.48 -18.17
CA ASN A 129 -0.32 26.53 -17.20
C ASN A 129 -0.85 26.22 -15.79
N TYR A 130 -0.07 25.46 -15.03
CA TYR A 130 -0.32 25.22 -13.62
C TYR A 130 1.00 25.22 -12.85
N ASP A 131 1.06 26.01 -11.79
CA ASP A 131 2.26 26.27 -11.00
C ASP A 131 2.38 25.38 -9.75
N GLY A 132 1.43 24.45 -9.54
CA GLY A 132 1.38 23.65 -8.32
C GLY A 132 0.69 24.35 -7.14
N SER A 133 0.08 25.53 -7.34
CA SER A 133 -0.59 26.28 -6.28
C SER A 133 -1.76 25.50 -5.63
N ARG A 134 -1.98 25.74 -4.32
CA ARG A 134 -2.97 25.01 -3.50
C ARG A 134 -4.40 25.53 -3.67
N CYS A 135 -4.56 26.81 -3.98
CA CYS A 135 -5.85 27.49 -4.06
C CYS A 135 -6.57 27.23 -5.40
N MET A 136 -6.87 25.96 -5.70
CA MET A 136 -7.48 25.56 -6.98
C MET A 136 -8.90 26.11 -7.17
N CYS A 137 -9.65 26.38 -6.09
CA CYS A 137 -11.02 26.91 -6.16
C CYS A 137 -11.09 28.20 -6.98
N PHE A 138 -10.12 29.10 -6.77
CA PHE A 138 -10.13 30.44 -7.35
C PHE A 138 -9.63 30.48 -8.80
N ARG A 139 -8.78 29.51 -9.21
CA ARG A 139 -8.16 29.50 -10.54
C ARG A 139 -8.80 28.51 -11.52
N TYR A 140 -9.31 27.39 -11.02
CA TYR A 140 -9.82 26.28 -11.83
C TYR A 140 -11.24 25.86 -11.43
N GLY A 141 -11.88 26.61 -10.54
CA GLY A 141 -13.25 26.38 -10.08
C GLY A 141 -13.37 25.45 -8.87
N CYS A 142 -14.49 25.58 -8.15
CA CYS A 142 -14.77 24.83 -6.93
C CYS A 142 -14.82 23.32 -7.15
N LEU A 143 -15.31 22.85 -8.29
CA LEU A 143 -15.36 21.42 -8.60
C LEU A 143 -13.97 20.80 -8.72
N THR A 144 -13.01 21.52 -9.32
CA THR A 144 -11.63 21.07 -9.44
C THR A 144 -10.97 20.93 -8.07
N ALA A 145 -11.26 21.85 -7.16
CA ALA A 145 -10.75 21.78 -5.79
C ALA A 145 -11.35 20.63 -4.98
N ILE A 146 -12.67 20.39 -5.09
CA ILE A 146 -13.36 19.30 -4.39
C ILE A 146 -12.89 17.92 -4.90
N ARG A 147 -12.61 17.81 -6.21
CA ARG A 147 -12.15 16.56 -6.83
C ARG A 147 -10.65 16.34 -6.74
N SER A 148 -9.89 17.32 -6.24
CA SER A 148 -8.46 17.19 -6.07
C SER A 148 -8.15 16.23 -4.90
N PRO A 149 -7.28 15.22 -5.09
CA PRO A 149 -6.91 14.34 -3.99
C PRO A 149 -6.22 15.13 -2.85
N CYS A 150 -6.47 14.70 -1.61
CA CYS A 150 -5.89 15.33 -0.44
C CYS A 150 -4.36 15.11 -0.37
N PHE A 151 -3.64 16.20 -0.67
CA PHE A 151 -2.37 16.71 -0.09
C PHE A 151 -1.14 15.84 0.22
N GLU A 152 -1.10 14.55 -0.06
CA GLU A 152 0.07 13.72 0.35
C GLU A 152 1.27 13.78 -0.63
N GLU A 153 1.03 14.08 -1.92
CA GLU A 153 2.06 14.11 -2.96
C GLU A 153 2.39 15.53 -3.46
N PRO A 154 3.67 15.83 -3.79
CA PRO A 154 4.06 17.12 -4.34
C PRO A 154 3.44 17.34 -5.71
N ARG A 155 2.92 18.55 -5.94
CA ARG A 155 2.24 18.91 -7.19
C ARG A 155 3.26 19.31 -8.24
N ILE A 156 3.17 18.71 -9.42
CA ILE A 156 4.06 19.00 -10.55
C ILE A 156 3.59 20.29 -11.23
N SER A 157 4.49 21.26 -11.35
CA SER A 157 4.26 22.47 -12.16
C SER A 157 4.39 22.14 -13.64
N VAL A 158 3.47 22.61 -14.47
CA VAL A 158 3.37 22.30 -15.90
C VAL A 158 3.11 23.55 -16.71
N ARG A 159 3.70 23.63 -17.90
CA ARG A 159 3.53 24.75 -18.83
C ARG A 159 2.87 24.30 -20.13
N VAL A 160 2.21 25.23 -20.81
CA VAL A 160 1.62 25.01 -22.14
C VAL A 160 2.75 24.67 -23.11
N GLY A 161 2.59 23.55 -23.81
CA GLY A 161 3.62 22.98 -24.68
C GLY A 161 4.25 21.70 -24.11
N ASP A 162 4.18 21.49 -22.79
CA ASP A 162 4.69 20.27 -22.17
C ASP A 162 3.80 19.06 -22.51
N ALA A 163 4.44 17.89 -22.62
CA ALA A 163 3.79 16.60 -22.80
C ALA A 163 4.07 15.72 -21.57
N LEU A 164 3.02 15.23 -20.92
CA LEU A 164 3.13 14.41 -19.70
C LEU A 164 2.52 13.04 -19.90
N MET A 165 3.16 12.03 -19.33
CA MET A 165 2.62 10.68 -19.30
C MET A 165 1.76 10.52 -18.05
N VAL A 166 0.49 10.22 -18.25
CA VAL A 166 -0.50 10.09 -17.18
C VAL A 166 -1.05 8.67 -17.18
N THR A 167 -1.12 8.07 -15.99
CA THR A 167 -1.65 6.71 -15.78
C THR A 167 -3.07 6.69 -15.22
N ARG A 168 -3.55 7.82 -14.68
CA ARG A 168 -4.91 7.99 -14.15
C ARG A 168 -5.54 9.26 -14.69
N GLY A 169 -6.64 9.14 -15.41
CA GLY A 169 -7.44 10.27 -15.86
C GLY A 169 -8.85 9.84 -16.22
N THR A 170 -9.85 10.51 -15.68
CA THR A 170 -11.18 10.59 -16.29
C THR A 170 -11.07 11.44 -17.54
N LYS A 171 -11.61 10.96 -18.66
CA LYS A 171 -11.78 11.76 -19.87
C LYS A 171 -12.68 12.96 -19.59
#